data_AF-A0A950V931-F1
#
_entry.id   AF-A0A950V931-F1
#
_cell.length_a   1.000
_cell.length_b   1.000
_cell.length_c   1.000
_cell.angle_alpha   90.00
_cell.angle_beta   90.00
_cell.angle_gamma   90.00
#
_symmetry.space_group_name_H-M   'P 1'
#
loop_
_entity.id
_entity.type
_entity.pdbx_description
1 polymer ?
#
loop_
_entity_poly.entity_id
_entity_poly.type
_entity_poly.pdbx_seq_one_letter_code
_entity_poly.pdbx_strand_id
1 'polypeptide(L)'
;MATTSVEVTHTGERVANTPGLAFSRYFTGETRNAEHDLRWELRTASITDAKGNVIFEQPNVLVPAAWSQTATNIVASKYFHGRLGTPEREHSVGQLVARVADTIAEWGQDDGYFDGPESAANFRMELAHLLLHQ
;
A
#
# COMPACT_ATOMS: atom_id res chain seq x y z
N MET A 1 38.04 -10.83 -32.41
CA MET A 1 36.78 -10.18 -31.96
C MET A 1 36.63 -10.50 -30.49
N ALA A 2 36.81 -9.52 -29.61
CA ALA A 2 36.70 -9.68 -28.17
C ALA A 2 35.49 -8.87 -27.70
N THR A 3 34.49 -9.57 -27.16
CA THR A 3 33.30 -8.97 -26.54
C THR A 3 33.68 -8.56 -25.13
N THR A 4 33.84 -7.26 -24.88
CA THR A 4 34.00 -6.72 -23.54
C THR A 4 32.63 -6.57 -22.89
N SER A 5 32.33 -7.44 -21.93
CA SER A 5 31.26 -7.21 -20.94
C SER A 5 31.74 -6.16 -19.94
N VAL A 6 30.97 -5.09 -19.76
CA VAL A 6 31.16 -4.14 -18.67
C VAL A 6 30.12 -4.47 -17.60
N GLU A 7 30.57 -5.02 -16.48
CA GLU A 7 29.81 -5.07 -15.23
C GLU A 7 29.66 -3.64 -14.68
N VAL A 8 28.42 -3.21 -14.48
CA VAL A 8 28.12 -1.96 -13.78
C VAL A 8 27.86 -2.29 -12.32
N THR A 9 28.87 -2.08 -11.48
CA THR A 9 28.75 -2.17 -10.02
C THR A 9 28.16 -0.85 -9.50
N HIS A 10 26.94 -0.88 -9.00
CA HIS A 10 26.33 0.27 -8.31
C HIS A 10 26.86 0.31 -6.87
N THR A 11 28.04 0.87 -6.67
CA THR A 11 28.57 1.14 -5.32
C THR A 11 27.99 2.47 -4.84
N GLY A 12 26.84 2.42 -4.18
CA GLY A 12 26.32 3.55 -3.41
C GLY A 12 27.19 3.76 -2.17
N GLU A 13 28.09 4.74 -2.22
CA GLU A 13 28.83 5.20 -1.05
C GLU A 13 27.83 5.83 -0.06
N ARG A 14 27.48 5.09 1.01
CA ARG A 14 26.69 5.66 2.10
C ARG A 14 27.48 6.83 2.69
N VAL A 15 26.97 8.05 2.54
CA VAL A 15 27.50 9.23 3.23
C VAL A 15 27.34 8.97 4.73
N ALA A 16 28.38 8.45 5.35
CA ALA A 16 28.45 8.30 6.78
C ALA A 16 28.42 9.70 7.38
N ASN A 17 27.27 10.07 7.96
CA ASN A 17 27.08 10.89 9.18
C ASN A 17 25.81 11.76 9.19
N THR A 18 24.85 11.59 8.25
CA THR A 18 23.55 12.26 8.37
C THR A 18 22.66 11.47 9.35
N PRO A 19 22.23 12.05 10.48
CA PRO A 19 21.23 11.40 11.32
C PRO A 19 19.96 11.18 10.51
N GLY A 20 19.29 10.04 10.72
CA GLY A 20 18.06 9.71 10.01
C GLY A 20 16.96 10.77 10.21
N LEU A 21 15.91 10.68 9.41
CA LEU A 21 14.78 11.60 9.47
C LEU A 21 13.92 11.30 10.70
N ALA A 22 13.79 12.31 11.57
CA ALA A 22 12.75 12.34 12.59
C ALA A 22 11.38 12.55 11.91
N PHE A 23 10.41 11.69 12.22
CA PHE A 23 9.08 11.74 11.60
C PHE A 23 7.98 11.79 12.66
N SER A 24 7.27 12.92 12.72
CA SER A 24 6.18 13.14 13.66
C SER A 24 4.82 12.83 13.05
N ARG A 25 3.85 12.42 13.88
CA ARG A 25 2.46 12.18 13.45
C ARG A 25 1.71 13.50 13.31
N TYR A 26 0.94 13.65 12.23
CA TYR A 26 0.13 14.84 11.96
C TYR A 26 -1.36 14.48 11.89
N PHE A 27 -1.74 13.60 10.96
CA PHE A 27 -3.13 13.21 10.74
C PHE A 27 -3.64 12.24 11.81
N THR A 28 -2.80 11.27 12.17
CA THR A 28 -3.21 10.15 13.04
C THR A 28 -3.06 10.44 14.54
N GLY A 29 -2.49 11.58 14.94
CA GLY A 29 -2.29 11.94 16.35
C GLY A 29 -1.53 10.87 17.14
N GLU A 30 -1.56 10.90 18.48
CA GLU A 30 -0.82 9.92 19.28
C GLU A 30 -1.53 8.55 19.40
N THR A 31 -2.86 8.52 19.31
CA THR A 31 -3.67 7.33 19.65
C THR A 31 -4.55 6.79 18.52
N ARG A 32 -4.75 7.50 17.41
CA ARG A 32 -5.60 7.02 16.31
C ARG A 32 -4.78 6.16 15.35
N ASN A 33 -5.36 5.11 14.80
CA ASN A 33 -4.75 4.39 13.69
C ASN A 33 -5.12 5.04 12.35
N ALA A 34 -4.51 4.60 11.25
CA ALA A 34 -4.76 5.15 9.91
C ALA A 34 -6.22 4.96 9.45
N GLU A 35 -6.95 4.03 10.06
CA GLU A 35 -8.31 3.64 9.68
C GLU A 35 -9.40 4.24 10.59
N HIS A 36 -9.02 4.93 11.67
CA HIS A 36 -9.90 5.25 12.80
C HIS A 36 -11.17 6.01 12.40
N ASP A 37 -11.05 6.95 11.46
CA ASP A 37 -12.15 7.84 11.05
C ASP A 37 -12.88 7.35 9.78
N LEU A 38 -12.51 6.16 9.27
CA LEU A 38 -13.12 5.59 8.06
C LEU A 38 -14.34 4.77 8.39
N ARG A 39 -15.41 5.05 7.66
CA ARG A 39 -16.54 4.12 7.55
C ARG A 39 -16.24 3.10 6.47
N TRP A 40 -16.42 1.83 6.80
CA TRP A 40 -16.19 0.71 5.89
C TRP A 40 -17.51 0.08 5.42
N GLU A 41 -17.52 -0.42 4.19
CA GLU A 41 -18.65 -1.12 3.60
C GLU A 41 -18.18 -2.39 2.88
N LEU A 42 -18.94 -3.47 3.01
CA LEU A 42 -18.76 -4.67 2.20
C LEU A 42 -19.51 -4.50 0.87
N ARG A 43 -18.79 -4.69 -0.23
CA ARG A 43 -19.35 -4.60 -1.58
C ARG A 43 -18.91 -5.78 -2.43
N THR A 44 -19.68 -6.08 -3.47
CA THR A 44 -19.24 -6.97 -4.55
C THR A 44 -18.57 -6.12 -5.62
N ALA A 45 -17.33 -6.44 -5.94
CA ALA A 45 -16.64 -5.87 -7.10
C ALA A 45 -17.05 -6.69 -8.33
N SER A 46 -17.67 -6.06 -9.33
CA SER A 46 -18.14 -6.73 -10.54
C SER A 46 -17.92 -5.86 -11.77
N ILE A 47 -17.29 -6.43 -12.80
CA ILE A 47 -17.07 -5.77 -14.08
C ILE A 47 -17.77 -6.59 -15.15
N THR A 48 -18.55 -5.92 -16.00
CA THR A 48 -19.27 -6.54 -17.12
C THR A 48 -18.82 -5.96 -18.46
N ASP A 49 -18.96 -6.73 -19.52
CA ASP A 49 -18.81 -6.22 -20.89
C ASP A 49 -20.07 -5.47 -21.37
N ALA A 50 -20.03 -4.93 -22.60
CA ALA A 50 -21.15 -4.20 -23.20
C ALA A 50 -22.39 -5.09 -23.46
N LYS A 51 -22.26 -6.42 -23.39
CA LYS A 51 -23.34 -7.38 -23.56
C LYS A 51 -23.91 -7.85 -22.20
N GLY A 52 -23.34 -7.39 -21.09
CA GLY A 52 -23.73 -7.77 -19.73
C GLY A 52 -23.05 -9.03 -19.20
N ASN A 53 -22.08 -9.61 -19.92
CA ASN A 53 -21.34 -10.76 -19.41
C ASN A 53 -20.37 -10.31 -18.32
N VAL A 54 -20.33 -11.04 -17.20
CA VAL A 54 -19.39 -10.78 -16.10
C VAL A 54 -17.98 -11.20 -16.53
N ILE A 55 -17.05 -10.25 -16.54
CA ILE A 55 -15.63 -10.48 -16.85
C ILE A 55 -14.77 -10.61 -15.59
N PHE A 56 -15.23 -10.07 -14.47
CA PHE A 56 -14.58 -10.18 -13.17
C PHE A 56 -15.64 -10.05 -12.08
N GLU A 57 -15.56 -10.89 -11.05
CA GLU A 57 -16.37 -10.75 -9.86
C GLU A 57 -15.58 -11.16 -8.61
N GLN A 58 -15.69 -10.36 -7.56
CA GLN A 58 -15.21 -10.70 -6.23
C GLN A 58 -16.22 -10.20 -5.18
N PRO A 59 -16.90 -11.11 -4.46
CA PRO A 59 -17.80 -10.73 -3.37
C PRO A 59 -17.00 -10.35 -2.10
N ASN A 60 -17.71 -9.75 -1.14
CA ASN A 60 -17.21 -9.47 0.22
C ASN A 60 -15.93 -8.64 0.25
N VAL A 61 -15.82 -7.64 -0.63
CA VAL A 61 -14.70 -6.70 -0.63
C VAL A 61 -14.99 -5.55 0.34
N LEU A 62 -14.14 -5.39 1.35
CA LEU A 62 -14.22 -4.31 2.34
C LEU A 62 -13.53 -3.05 1.80
N VAL A 63 -14.30 -1.98 1.63
CA VAL A 63 -13.81 -0.70 1.08
C VAL A 63 -14.27 0.49 1.94
N PRO A 64 -13.60 1.66 1.85
CA PRO A 64 -14.15 2.88 2.40
C PRO A 64 -15.52 3.20 1.79
N ALA A 65 -16.48 3.57 2.64
CA ALA A 65 -17.85 3.90 2.24
C ALA A 65 -17.90 5.06 1.21
N ALA A 66 -16.96 6.00 1.32
CA ALA A 66 -16.84 7.15 0.42
C ALA A 66 -16.44 6.78 -1.02
N TRP A 67 -15.86 5.60 -1.25
CA TRP A 67 -15.44 5.19 -2.59
C TRP A 67 -16.63 4.88 -3.50
N SER A 68 -16.45 5.07 -4.80
CA SER A 68 -17.44 4.67 -5.80
C SER A 68 -17.40 3.14 -6.06
N GLN A 69 -18.47 2.60 -6.65
CA GLN A 69 -18.46 1.23 -7.16
C GLN A 69 -17.37 1.02 -8.22
N THR A 70 -17.13 2.02 -9.08
CA THR A 70 -16.05 1.98 -10.08
C THR A 70 -14.68 1.86 -9.42
N ALA A 71 -14.41 2.62 -8.34
CA ALA A 71 -13.16 2.50 -7.58
C ALA A 71 -13.01 1.11 -6.96
N THR A 72 -14.09 0.58 -6.37
CA THR A 72 -14.15 -0.78 -5.81
C THR A 72 -13.79 -1.83 -6.87
N ASN A 73 -14.39 -1.73 -8.06
CA ASN A 73 -14.17 -2.64 -9.17
C ASN A 73 -12.73 -2.59 -9.70
N ILE A 74 -12.18 -1.40 -9.91
CA ILE A 74 -10.81 -1.23 -10.42
C ILE A 74 -9.82 -1.76 -9.40
N VAL A 75 -9.97 -1.41 -8.12
CA VAL A 75 -9.01 -1.80 -7.09
C VAL A 75 -9.00 -3.30 -6.87
N ALA A 76 -10.16 -3.93 -6.77
CA ALA A 76 -10.24 -5.38 -6.63
C ALA A 76 -9.69 -6.12 -7.87
N SER A 77 -10.00 -5.65 -9.09
CA SER A 77 -9.59 -6.38 -10.30
C SER A 77 -8.11 -6.18 -10.69
N LYS A 78 -7.48 -5.08 -10.29
CA LYS A 78 -6.13 -4.71 -10.75
C LYS A 78 -5.06 -4.72 -9.66
N TYR A 79 -5.41 -4.38 -8.43
CA TYR A 79 -4.41 -4.12 -7.38
C TYR A 79 -4.44 -5.11 -6.21
N PHE A 80 -5.56 -5.79 -5.99
CA PHE A 80 -5.61 -6.85 -4.98
C PHE A 80 -4.68 -8.00 -5.34
N HIS A 81 -3.80 -8.32 -4.40
CA HIS A 81 -2.86 -9.43 -4.48
C HIS A 81 -3.57 -10.77 -4.25
N GLY A 82 -2.98 -11.84 -4.79
CA GLY A 82 -3.50 -13.20 -4.70
C GLY A 82 -4.46 -13.57 -5.82
N ARG A 83 -4.60 -14.88 -6.07
CA ARG A 83 -5.47 -15.41 -7.12
C ARG A 83 -6.91 -15.47 -6.61
N LEU A 84 -7.88 -15.17 -7.48
CA LEU A 84 -9.31 -15.31 -7.11
C LEU A 84 -9.61 -16.73 -6.63
N GLY A 85 -10.37 -16.81 -5.52
CA GLY A 85 -10.78 -18.07 -4.89
C GLY A 85 -9.73 -18.71 -4.00
N THR A 86 -8.56 -18.09 -3.81
CA THR A 86 -7.53 -18.60 -2.88
C THR A 86 -7.52 -17.84 -1.56
N PRO A 87 -7.02 -18.43 -0.45
CA PRO A 87 -6.97 -17.77 0.85
C PRO A 87 -6.07 -16.53 0.87
N GLU A 88 -5.07 -16.46 -0.01
CA GLU A 88 -4.12 -15.36 -0.09
C GLU A 88 -4.69 -14.12 -0.81
N ARG A 89 -5.92 -14.23 -1.33
CA ARG A 89 -6.59 -13.14 -2.02
C ARG A 89 -6.95 -12.01 -1.05
N GLU A 90 -6.41 -10.83 -1.33
CA GLU A 90 -6.83 -9.61 -0.66
C GLU A 90 -8.33 -9.37 -0.92
N HIS A 91 -9.03 -9.00 0.14
CA HIS A 91 -10.46 -8.71 0.16
C HIS A 91 -10.76 -7.40 0.90
N SER A 92 -9.74 -6.61 1.23
CA SER A 92 -9.89 -5.31 1.86
C SER A 92 -8.90 -4.30 1.28
N VAL A 93 -9.36 -3.07 1.07
CA VAL A 93 -8.47 -1.95 0.74
C VAL A 93 -7.46 -1.72 1.85
N GLY A 94 -7.83 -1.97 3.11
CA GLY A 94 -6.90 -1.91 4.24
C GLY A 94 -5.72 -2.88 4.09
N GLN A 95 -5.94 -4.09 3.56
CA GLN A 95 -4.85 -5.05 3.30
C GLN A 95 -3.90 -4.54 2.21
N LEU A 96 -4.45 -4.04 1.11
CA LEU A 96 -3.67 -3.43 0.02
C LEU A 96 -2.83 -2.26 0.55
N VAL A 97 -3.44 -1.34 1.30
CA VAL A 97 -2.76 -0.17 1.86
C VAL A 97 -1.71 -0.56 2.88
N ALA A 98 -2.01 -1.51 3.77
CA ALA A 98 -1.04 -2.04 4.73
C ALA A 98 0.18 -2.61 4.01
N ARG A 99 -0.02 -3.50 3.03
CA ARG A 99 1.09 -4.07 2.25
C ARG A 99 1.97 -2.99 1.64
N VAL A 100 1.40 -1.94 1.05
CA VAL A 100 2.17 -0.85 0.45
C VAL A 100 2.90 -0.02 1.51
N ALA A 101 2.20 0.43 2.55
CA ALA A 101 2.76 1.30 3.56
C ALA A 101 3.83 0.59 4.41
N ASP A 102 3.60 -0.68 4.77
CA ASP A 102 4.53 -1.50 5.53
C ASP A 102 5.80 -1.74 4.71
N THR A 103 5.69 -2.16 3.44
CA THR A 103 6.85 -2.40 2.57
C THR A 103 7.73 -1.14 2.42
N ILE A 104 7.12 0.03 2.20
CA ILE A 104 7.88 1.27 2.03
C ILE A 104 8.55 1.69 3.35
N ALA A 105 7.88 1.54 4.48
CA ALA A 105 8.44 1.87 5.78
C ALA A 105 9.58 0.91 6.18
N GLU A 106 9.45 -0.38 5.89
CA GLU A 106 10.49 -1.39 6.10
C GLU A 106 11.74 -1.07 5.28
N TRP A 107 11.61 -0.77 3.98
CA TRP A 107 12.74 -0.34 3.16
C TRP A 107 13.37 0.94 3.70
N GLY A 108 12.56 1.92 4.09
CA GLY A 108 13.08 3.16 4.69
C GLY A 108 13.87 2.91 5.97
N GLN A 109 13.44 1.95 6.80
CA GLN A 109 14.13 1.55 8.02
C GLN A 109 15.45 0.84 7.70
N ASP A 110 15.44 -0.15 6.81
CA ASP A 110 16.62 -0.94 6.43
C ASP A 110 17.69 -0.08 5.75
N ASP A 111 17.26 0.91 4.97
CA ASP A 111 18.14 1.84 4.28
C ASP A 111 18.64 2.98 5.18
N GLY A 112 18.12 3.11 6.41
CA GLY A 112 18.54 4.11 7.39
C GLY A 112 17.98 5.51 7.13
N TYR A 113 16.81 5.62 6.47
CA TYR A 113 16.14 6.90 6.24
C TYR A 113 15.55 7.50 7.52
N PHE A 114 15.24 6.70 8.53
CA PHE A 114 14.62 7.16 9.78
C PHE A 114 15.64 7.24 10.92
N ASP A 115 15.45 8.18 11.85
CA ASP A 115 16.29 8.29 13.05
C ASP A 115 16.05 7.17 14.09
N GLY A 116 14.99 6.38 13.89
CA GLY A 116 14.65 5.24 14.72
C GLY A 116 13.36 4.56 14.29
N PRO A 117 13.05 3.41 14.92
CA PRO A 117 11.86 2.61 14.60
C PRO A 117 10.54 3.36 14.84
N GLU A 118 10.53 4.32 15.77
CA GLU A 118 9.35 5.16 16.01
C GLU A 118 9.03 6.06 14.81
N SER A 119 10.04 6.69 14.20
CA SER A 119 9.87 7.50 13.00
C SER A 119 9.40 6.68 11.80
N ALA A 120 9.91 5.45 11.64
CA ALA A 120 9.42 4.52 10.61
C ALA A 120 7.94 4.15 10.83
N ALA A 121 7.56 3.85 12.08
CA ALA A 121 6.16 3.57 12.44
C ALA A 121 5.26 4.79 12.20
N ASN A 122 5.71 5.99 12.59
CA ASN A 122 4.97 7.23 12.36
C ASN A 122 4.77 7.49 10.86
N PHE A 123 5.82 7.33 10.06
CA PHE A 123 5.74 7.44 8.60
C PHE A 123 4.74 6.44 8.01
N ARG A 124 4.82 5.17 8.39
CA ARG A 124 3.88 4.12 7.97
C ARG A 124 2.43 4.51 8.25
N MET A 125 2.17 5.03 9.45
CA MET A 125 0.82 5.41 9.88
C MET A 125 0.28 6.60 9.08
N GLU A 126 1.10 7.62 8.84
CA GLU A 126 0.72 8.81 8.10
C GLU A 126 0.54 8.49 6.61
N LEU A 127 1.40 7.66 6.02
CA LEU A 127 1.25 7.20 4.65
C LEU A 127 -0.04 6.39 4.46
N ALA A 128 -0.33 5.45 5.36
CA ALA A 128 -1.57 4.68 5.31
C ALA A 128 -2.81 5.59 5.43
N HIS A 129 -2.77 6.61 6.29
CA HIS A 129 -3.85 7.58 6.40
C HIS A 129 -4.08 8.31 5.08
N LEU A 130 -3.00 8.85 4.48
CA LEU A 130 -3.07 9.56 3.20
C LEU A 130 -3.66 8.67 2.09
N LEU A 131 -3.27 7.40 2.02
CA LEU A 131 -3.75 6.47 0.99
C LEU A 131 -5.24 6.13 1.13
N LEU A 132 -5.81 6.22 2.33
CA LEU A 132 -7.20 5.86 2.59
C LEU A 132 -8.19 7.02 2.49
N HIS A 133 -7.74 8.26 2.71
CA HIS A 133 -8.60 9.45 2.82
C HIS A 133 -8.63 10.30 1.52
N GLN A 134 -8.63 9.64 0.36
CA GLN A 134 -8.64 10.26 -0.99
C GLN A 134 -9.99 10.88 -1.37
#